data_AF-A0A855KNG3-F1
#
_entry.id   AF-A0A855KNG3-F1
#
_cell.length_a   1.000
_cell.length_b   1.000
_cell.length_c   1.000
_cell.angle_alpha   90.00
_cell.angle_beta   90.00
_cell.angle_gamma   90.00
#
_symmetry.space_group_name_H-M   'P 1'
#
loop_
_entity.id
_entity.type
_entity.pdbx_description
1 polymer ?
#
loop_
_entity_poly.entity_id
_entity_poly.type
_entity_poly.pdbx_seq_one_letter_code
_entity_poly.pdbx_strand_id
1 'polypeptide(L)'
;MHSFANLLTPAQEQKLRALNTWHLVLEDLKLRMECPDAYHEELIRQSDEMDRLGIVSWQEWRDLRVEADQAYLRAIAGEDYH
;
A
#
# COMPACT_ATOMS: atom_id res chain seq x y z
N MET A 1 27.45 -17.87 12.02
CA MET A 1 26.08 -17.40 11.74
C MET A 1 26.07 -15.90 11.95
N HIS A 2 26.19 -15.11 10.87
CA HIS A 2 26.20 -13.65 10.98
C HIS A 2 24.79 -13.17 11.28
N SER A 3 24.64 -12.55 12.45
CA SER A 3 23.43 -11.91 12.91
C SER A 3 23.13 -10.68 12.04
N PHE A 4 22.36 -10.88 10.97
CA PHE A 4 21.76 -9.80 10.16
C PHE A 4 20.63 -9.05 10.90
N ALA A 5 20.65 -9.05 12.24
CA ALA A 5 19.53 -8.59 13.06
C ALA A 5 19.47 -7.06 13.22
N ASN A 6 20.31 -6.28 12.53
CA ASN A 6 20.38 -4.83 12.72
C ASN A 6 20.93 -4.10 11.49
N LEU A 7 20.40 -4.40 10.29
CA LEU A 7 20.82 -3.73 9.05
C LEU A 7 19.88 -2.61 8.59
N LEU A 8 18.69 -2.50 9.18
CA LEU A 8 17.75 -1.46 8.82
C LEU A 8 17.94 -0.29 9.78
N THR A 9 18.21 0.88 9.23
CA THR A 9 18.09 2.13 9.98
C THR A 9 16.63 2.32 10.41
N PRO A 10 16.36 3.07 11.49
CA PRO A 10 15.00 3.31 11.96
C PRO A 10 14.08 3.91 10.88
N ALA A 11 14.64 4.69 9.94
CA ALA A 11 13.91 5.20 8.78
C ALA A 11 13.50 4.08 7.80
N GLN A 12 14.37 3.09 7.56
CA GLN A 12 14.03 1.95 6.72
C GLN A 12 13.04 1.00 7.40
N GLU A 13 13.14 0.80 8.72
CA GLU A 13 12.14 0.03 9.46
C GLU A 13 10.77 0.71 9.41
N GLN A 14 10.73 2.04 9.56
CA GLN A 14 9.50 2.81 9.43
C GLN A 14 8.92 2.70 8.01
N LYS A 15 9.76 2.81 6.98
CA LYS A 15 9.35 2.60 5.59
C LYS A 15 8.76 1.20 5.37
N LEU A 16 9.45 0.17 5.85
CA LEU A 16 9.00 -1.21 5.71
C LEU A 16 7.66 -1.43 6.40
N ARG A 17 7.48 -0.90 7.61
CA ARG A 17 6.21 -1.00 8.35
C ARG A 17 5.07 -0.29 7.62
N ALA A 18 5.30 0.93 7.15
CA ALA A 18 4.29 1.70 6.43
C ALA A 18 3.89 1.03 5.11
N LEU A 19 4.87 0.55 4.33
CA LEU A 19 4.60 -0.23 3.12
C LEU A 19 3.85 -1.53 3.44
N ASN A 20 4.25 -2.25 4.48
CA ASN A 20 3.59 -3.48 4.89
C ASN A 20 2.12 -3.23 5.25
N THR A 21 1.81 -2.17 6.01
CA THR A 21 0.42 -1.81 6.33
C THR A 21 -0.37 -1.49 5.06
N TRP A 22 0.23 -0.75 4.14
CA TRP A 22 -0.39 -0.41 2.86
C TRP A 22 -0.68 -1.66 2.02
N HIS A 23 0.27 -2.59 1.92
CA HIS A 23 0.09 -3.86 1.21
C HIS A 23 -0.96 -4.77 1.88
N LEU A 24 -1.03 -4.80 3.21
CA LEU A 24 -2.07 -5.54 3.91
C LEU A 24 -3.48 -5.04 3.56
N VAL A 25 -3.64 -3.73 3.40
CA VAL A 25 -4.91 -3.17 2.91
C VAL A 25 -5.12 -3.55 1.45
N LEU A 26 -4.09 -3.50 0.60
CA LEU A 26 -4.19 -3.89 -0.81
C LEU A 26 -4.67 -5.34 -0.97
N GLU A 27 -4.15 -6.25 -0.14
CA GLU A 27 -4.49 -7.68 -0.12
C GLU A 27 -5.86 -7.98 0.54
N ASP A 28 -6.51 -6.98 1.16
CA ASP A 28 -7.81 -7.16 1.81
C ASP A 28 -8.94 -7.26 0.76
N LEU A 29 -9.07 -8.46 0.21
CA LEU A 29 -10.11 -8.82 -0.77
C LEU A 29 -11.53 -8.67 -0.21
N LYS A 30 -11.71 -8.78 1.12
CA LYS A 30 -13.02 -8.60 1.75
C LYS A 30 -13.44 -7.14 1.70
N LEU A 31 -12.56 -6.23 2.09
CA LEU A 31 -12.81 -4.78 2.02
C LEU A 31 -13.03 -4.35 0.56
N ARG A 32 -12.29 -4.95 -0.37
CA ARG A 32 -12.44 -4.73 -1.81
C ARG A 32 -13.83 -5.11 -2.34
N MET A 33 -14.43 -6.19 -1.84
CA MET A 33 -15.77 -6.63 -2.25
C MET A 33 -16.89 -5.89 -1.50
N GLU A 34 -16.66 -5.52 -0.24
CA GLU A 34 -17.68 -4.89 0.61
C GLU A 34 -17.86 -3.40 0.28
N CYS A 35 -16.75 -2.66 0.14
CA CYS A 35 -16.73 -1.23 -0.14
C CYS A 35 -15.48 -0.84 -0.96
N PRO A 36 -15.52 -0.98 -2.30
CA PRO A 36 -14.36 -0.68 -3.15
C PRO A 36 -13.90 0.79 -3.05
N ASP A 37 -14.83 1.72 -2.85
CA ASP A 37 -14.51 3.15 -2.70
C ASP A 37 -13.74 3.42 -1.40
N ALA A 38 -14.22 2.90 -0.27
CA ALA A 38 -13.56 3.06 1.02
C ALA A 38 -12.18 2.38 1.05
N TYR A 39 -12.06 1.21 0.42
CA TYR A 39 -10.79 0.53 0.19
C TYR A 39 -9.80 1.41 -0.58
N HIS A 40 -10.24 2.01 -1.67
CA HIS A 40 -9.38 2.87 -2.49
C HIS A 40 -8.97 4.14 -1.74
N GLU A 41 -9.91 4.79 -1.05
CA GLU A 41 -9.62 5.97 -0.24
C GLU A 41 -8.56 5.70 0.85
N GLU A 42 -8.62 4.54 1.51
CA GLU A 42 -7.65 4.15 2.54
C GLU A 42 -6.24 3.93 1.97
N LEU A 43 -6.13 3.30 0.79
CA LEU A 43 -4.84 3.13 0.11
C LEU A 43 -4.23 4.48 -0.27
N ILE A 44 -5.05 5.40 -0.82
CA ILE A 44 -4.60 6.74 -1.20
C ILE A 44 -4.20 7.55 0.03
N ARG A 45 -4.95 7.45 1.13
CA ARG A 45 -4.66 8.13 2.39
C ARG A 45 -3.32 7.68 2.96
N GLN A 46 -3.07 6.38 3.00
CA GLN A 46 -1.80 5.83 3.49
C GLN A 46 -0.62 6.26 2.60
N SER A 47 -0.78 6.24 1.27
CA SER A 47 0.27 6.75 0.36
C SER A 47 0.56 8.23 0.58
N ASP A 48 -0.46 9.07 0.75
CA ASP A 48 -0.30 10.51 1.03
C ASP A 48 0.38 10.75 2.38
N GLU A 49 0.04 9.97 3.40
CA GLU A 49 0.70 10.03 4.71
C GLU A 49 2.19 9.66 4.61
N MET A 50 2.52 8.63 3.82
CA MET A 50 3.90 8.21 3.60
C MET A 50 4.73 9.27 2.85
N ASP A 51 4.13 9.99 1.88
CA ASP A 51 4.77 11.12 1.20
C ASP A 51 4.98 12.30 2.16
N ARG A 52 3.94 12.67 2.93
CA ARG A 52 4.02 13.75 3.94
C ARG A 52 5.10 13.51 4.99
N LEU A 53 5.25 12.27 5.43
CA LEU A 53 6.26 11.88 6.41
C LEU A 53 7.66 11.72 5.79
N GLY A 54 7.80 11.85 4.46
CA GLY A 54 9.06 11.66 3.75
C GLY A 54 9.56 10.22 3.78
N ILE A 55 8.66 9.26 4.00
CA ILE A 55 8.96 7.83 4.10
C ILE A 55 9.22 7.24 2.69
N VAL A 56 8.49 7.74 1.70
CA VAL A 56 8.60 7.34 0.29
C VAL A 56 9.06 8.52 -0.55
N SER A 57 9.74 8.23 -1.65
CA SER A 57 10.05 9.24 -2.65
C SER A 57 8.83 9.49 -3.54
N TRP A 58 8.78 10.66 -4.20
CA TRP A 58 7.70 10.99 -5.14
C TRP A 58 7.41 9.89 -6.17
N GLN A 59 8.46 9.21 -6.66
CA GLN A 59 8.33 8.13 -7.63
C GLN A 59 7.69 6.88 -7.02
N GLU A 60 8.06 6.52 -5.79
CA GLU A 60 7.48 5.39 -5.04
C GLU A 60 6.01 5.68 -4.69
N TRP A 61 5.71 6.91 -4.25
CA TRP A 61 4.35 7.36 -4.01
C TRP A 61 3.48 7.26 -5.26
N ARG A 62 4.01 7.67 -6.41
CA ARG A 62 3.30 7.56 -7.68
C ARG A 62 3.02 6.10 -8.04
N ASP A 63 3.98 5.21 -7.81
CA ASP A 63 3.83 3.78 -8.07
C ASP A 63 2.74 3.15 -7.18
N LEU A 64 2.77 3.43 -5.88
CA LEU A 64 1.73 3.01 -4.93
C LEU A 64 0.34 3.49 -5.37
N ARG A 65 0.25 4.74 -5.85
CA ARG A 65 -1.02 5.29 -6.35
C ARG A 65 -1.53 4.57 -7.59
N VAL A 66 -0.63 4.24 -8.51
CA VAL A 66 -0.97 3.47 -9.72
C VAL A 66 -1.39 2.06 -9.37
N GLU A 67 -0.76 1.42 -8.39
CA GLU A 67 -1.13 0.09 -7.92
C GLU A 67 -2.51 0.09 -7.22
N ALA A 68 -2.79 1.09 -6.37
CA ALA A 68 -4.12 1.27 -5.75
C ALA A 68 -5.23 1.50 -6.79
N ASP A 69 -4.96 2.31 -7.81
CA ASP A 69 -5.90 2.56 -8.90
C ASP A 69 -6.17 1.28 -9.70
N GLN A 70 -5.12 0.52 -10.04
CA GLN A 70 -5.28 -0.77 -10.71
C GLN A 70 -6.06 -1.79 -9.86
N ALA A 71 -5.81 -1.86 -8.55
CA ALA A 71 -6.52 -2.76 -7.66
C ALA A 71 -8.01 -2.40 -7.55
N TYR A 72 -8.32 -1.10 -7.49
CA TYR A 72 -9.69 -0.59 -7.55
C TYR A 72 -10.35 -0.90 -8.90
N LEU A 73 -9.65 -0.68 -10.02
CA LEU A 73 -10.14 -1.04 -11.36
C LEU A 73 -10.48 -2.54 -11.44
N ARG A 74 -9.65 -3.43 -10.91
CA ARG A 74 -9.94 -4.88 -10.86
C ARG A 74 -11.11 -5.21 -9.93
N ALA A 75 -11.30 -4.43 -8.87
CA ALA A 75 -12.44 -4.56 -7.96
C ALA A 75 -13.76 -4.22 -8.66
N ILE A 76 -13.81 -3.06 -9.32
CA ILE A 76 -15.03 -2.56 -9.99
C ILE A 76 -15.30 -3.25 -11.33
N ALA A 77 -14.25 -3.69 -12.05
CA ALA A 77 -14.38 -4.37 -13.33
C ALA A 77 -14.99 -5.77 -13.18
N GLY A 78 -15.08 -6.29 -11.94
CA GLY A 78 -15.65 -7.60 -11.69
C GLY A 78 -14.89 -8.71 -12.40
N GLU A 79 -13.56 -8.62 -12.54
CA GLU A 79 -12.74 -9.69 -13.15
C GLU A 79 -12.78 -11.02 -12.37
N ASP A 80 -13.45 -11.05 -11.20
CA ASP A 80 -13.83 -12.29 -10.50
C ASP A 80 -15.08 -12.97 -11.11
N TYR A 81 -15.69 -12.37 -12.12
CA TYR A 81 -16.87 -12.86 -12.85
C TYR A 81 -16.44 -13.51 -14.18
N HIS A 82 -15.58 -14.54 -14.12
CA HIS A 82 -15.33 -15.39 -15.29
C HIS A 82 -15.10 -16.85 -14.91
#